data_AF-R5LQG8-F1
#
_entry.id   AF-R5LQG8-F1
#
_cell.length_a   1.000
_cell.length_b   1.000
_cell.length_c   1.000
_cell.angle_alpha   90.00
_cell.angle_beta   90.00
_cell.angle_gamma   90.00
#
_symmetry.space_group_name_H-M   'P 1'
#
loop_
_entity.id
_entity.type
_entity.pdbx_description
1 polymer ?
#
loop_
_entity_poly.entity_id
_entity_poly.type
_entity_poly.pdbx_seq_one_letter_code
_entity_poly.pdbx_strand_id
1 'polypeptide(L)'
;MDKLNEFLTKIRLIVERDKTTQYEKNKRGENFNMFKILGLSRNETKLHSAFLAELLNTKGSHGLKDKFLIEFLKNIIPKSKINPKETEVFVEYNIGQKNEDATQGGIIDILLKDNSGNAIIIENKIDASEQVNQLIRYNNFAKSSQFKDYYLLYLTPEGVAPKTIRTNNRHCITISYRENILPWLNKCLGIAACYPLIRETIRQYIINLKSEILHIMETENEDELIRLASSKEFVESYFAIIENSFSIEENIRQNFINQLANLAVLKGFEFIFDKEICSLEEAQWISFYKPSISNTWGFCIGWNKYKGNEDLCGTSYGISWITQKAPTRISKEKLNSLPNVFGNKQDKDFPFGWDYLHSDEYKNKKWYRWDNIETLKDMTNGKIIKVISDLLDIVVKEKLIEKIKKITNI
;
A
#
# COMPACT_ATOMS: atom_id res chain seq x y z
N MET A 1 34.64 6.96 4.56
CA MET A 1 34.56 5.50 4.32
C MET A 1 34.39 4.76 5.64
N ASP A 2 35.31 4.90 6.59
CA ASP A 2 35.28 4.12 7.84
C ASP A 2 34.02 4.32 8.69
N LYS A 3 33.58 5.57 8.88
CA LYS A 3 32.34 5.87 9.62
C LYS A 3 31.08 5.34 8.93
N LEU A 4 31.02 5.42 7.60
CA LEU A 4 29.90 4.88 6.83
C LEU A 4 29.88 3.34 6.94
N ASN A 5 31.02 2.69 6.83
CA ASN A 5 31.13 1.23 6.99
C ASN A 5 30.76 0.80 8.41
N GLU A 6 31.19 1.52 9.43
CA GLU A 6 30.79 1.27 10.81
C GLU A 6 29.29 1.45 11.01
N PHE A 7 28.72 2.55 10.50
CA PHE A 7 27.28 2.83 10.54
C PHE A 7 26.47 1.70 9.90
N LEU A 8 26.83 1.30 8.68
CA LEU A 8 26.18 0.22 7.94
C LEU A 8 26.33 -1.13 8.67
N THR A 9 27.46 -1.37 9.32
CA THR A 9 27.68 -2.58 10.13
C THR A 9 26.76 -2.61 11.35
N LYS A 10 26.65 -1.50 12.08
CA LYS A 10 25.76 -1.38 13.25
C LYS A 10 24.28 -1.51 12.84
N ILE A 11 23.86 -0.84 11.76
CA ILE A 11 22.50 -1.01 11.21
C ILE A 11 22.25 -2.47 10.82
N ARG A 12 23.20 -3.11 10.14
CA ARG A 12 23.07 -4.52 9.75
C ARG A 12 22.83 -5.42 10.96
N LEU A 13 23.55 -5.22 12.06
CA LEU A 13 23.35 -6.00 13.29
C LEU A 13 21.94 -5.81 13.88
N ILE A 14 21.44 -4.57 13.92
CA ILE A 14 20.08 -4.27 14.39
C ILE A 14 19.04 -4.97 13.50
N VAL A 15 19.20 -4.89 12.18
CA VAL A 15 18.31 -5.54 11.21
C VAL A 15 18.35 -7.07 11.32
N GLU A 16 19.53 -7.67 11.49
CA GLU A 16 19.66 -9.13 11.66
C GLU A 16 19.07 -9.61 13.00
N ARG A 17 19.21 -8.82 14.08
CA ARG A 17 18.56 -9.10 15.35
C ARG A 17 17.04 -9.06 15.22
N ASP A 18 16.50 -8.06 14.51
CA ASP A 18 15.06 -7.95 14.25
C ASP A 18 14.55 -9.14 13.43
N LYS A 19 15.26 -9.52 12.35
CA LYS A 19 14.94 -10.73 11.57
C LYS A 19 14.94 -11.99 12.43
N THR A 20 15.93 -12.13 13.31
CA THR A 20 16.02 -13.28 14.23
C THR A 20 14.83 -13.32 15.17
N THR A 21 14.45 -12.18 15.75
CA THR A 21 13.26 -12.07 16.59
C THR A 21 12.00 -12.44 15.81
N GLN A 22 11.83 -11.94 14.59
CA GLN A 22 10.70 -12.29 13.73
C GLN A 22 10.67 -13.78 13.38
N TYR A 23 11.84 -14.39 13.14
CA TYR A 23 11.95 -15.82 12.89
C TYR A 23 11.56 -16.68 14.11
N GLU A 24 11.98 -16.29 15.31
CA GLU A 24 11.59 -16.97 16.54
C GLU A 24 10.09 -16.78 16.85
N LYS A 25 9.53 -15.60 16.58
CA LYS A 25 8.09 -15.35 16.65
C LYS A 25 7.30 -16.25 15.68
N ASN A 26 7.79 -16.39 14.44
CA ASN A 26 7.22 -17.31 13.46
C ASN A 26 7.18 -18.75 13.99
N LYS A 27 8.28 -19.24 14.58
CA LYS A 27 8.32 -20.60 15.16
C LYS A 27 7.32 -20.81 16.28
N ARG A 28 7.04 -19.77 17.08
CA ARG A 28 6.08 -19.82 18.19
C ARG A 28 4.63 -19.60 17.75
N GLY A 29 4.41 -19.33 16.46
CA GLY A 29 3.08 -18.98 15.92
C GLY A 29 2.63 -17.56 16.28
N GLU A 30 3.51 -16.71 16.82
CA GLU A 30 3.19 -15.33 17.22
C GLU A 30 2.93 -14.41 16.02
N ASN A 31 3.37 -14.82 14.83
CA ASN A 31 3.10 -14.12 13.57
C ASN A 31 1.86 -14.64 12.83
N PHE A 32 1.11 -15.56 13.43
CA PHE A 32 -0.22 -15.90 12.92
C PHE A 32 -1.06 -14.62 12.89
N ASN A 33 -1.55 -14.26 11.71
CA ASN A 33 -2.38 -13.09 11.49
C ASN A 33 -3.53 -13.46 10.55
N MET A 34 -4.71 -13.67 11.12
CA MET A 34 -5.90 -14.07 10.35
C MET A 34 -6.32 -13.02 9.31
N PHE A 35 -6.10 -11.73 9.58
CA PHE A 35 -6.45 -10.65 8.65
C PHE A 35 -5.57 -10.68 7.41
N LYS A 36 -4.30 -11.02 7.56
CA LYS A 36 -3.36 -11.21 6.46
C LYS A 36 -3.75 -12.40 5.59
N ILE A 37 -4.05 -13.53 6.23
CA ILE A 37 -4.49 -14.75 5.55
C ILE A 37 -5.75 -14.50 4.71
N LEU A 38 -6.68 -13.71 5.24
CA LEU A 38 -7.93 -13.34 4.55
C LEU A 38 -7.77 -12.20 3.52
N GLY A 39 -6.58 -11.63 3.37
CA GLY A 39 -6.34 -10.49 2.46
C GLY A 39 -7.04 -9.20 2.89
N LEU A 40 -7.30 -9.04 4.19
CA LEU A 40 -8.00 -7.89 4.78
C LEU A 40 -7.07 -6.90 5.47
N SER A 41 -5.78 -7.22 5.61
CA SER A 41 -4.83 -6.49 6.46
C SER A 41 -4.83 -4.98 6.35
N ARG A 42 -5.02 -4.43 5.15
CA ARG A 42 -5.05 -2.98 4.88
C ARG A 42 -6.44 -2.44 4.51
N ASN A 43 -7.49 -3.25 4.64
CA ASN A 43 -8.82 -2.87 4.18
C ASN A 43 -9.48 -1.85 5.13
N GLU A 44 -9.51 -0.57 4.70
CA GLU A 44 -10.04 0.56 5.47
C GLU A 44 -11.45 0.27 6.02
N THR A 45 -12.37 -0.16 5.16
CA THR A 45 -13.79 -0.33 5.52
C THR A 45 -14.06 -1.64 6.28
N LYS A 46 -13.72 -2.77 5.66
CA LYS A 46 -14.13 -4.11 6.12
C LYS A 46 -13.35 -4.60 7.33
N LEU A 47 -12.14 -4.09 7.54
CA LEU A 47 -11.34 -4.41 8.72
C LEU A 47 -11.27 -3.21 9.66
N HIS A 48 -10.60 -2.14 9.26
CA HIS A 48 -10.18 -1.12 10.23
C HIS A 48 -11.36 -0.35 10.83
N SER A 49 -12.25 0.19 9.99
CA SER A 49 -13.43 0.94 10.45
C SER A 49 -14.41 0.03 11.19
N ALA A 50 -14.70 -1.16 10.64
CA ALA A 50 -15.57 -2.13 11.28
C ALA A 50 -15.04 -2.58 12.66
N PHE A 51 -13.74 -2.87 12.78
CA PHE A 51 -13.14 -3.32 14.04
C PHE A 51 -13.12 -2.23 15.11
N LEU A 52 -12.75 -1.00 14.74
CA LEU A 52 -12.80 0.14 15.65
C LEU A 52 -14.22 0.42 16.11
N ALA A 53 -15.19 0.42 15.18
CA ALA A 53 -16.59 0.63 15.52
C ALA A 53 -17.15 -0.46 16.44
N GLU A 54 -16.78 -1.72 16.22
CA GLU A 54 -17.19 -2.83 17.08
C GLU A 54 -16.67 -2.66 18.52
N LEU A 55 -15.41 -2.24 18.70
CA LEU A 55 -14.85 -1.96 20.02
C LEU A 55 -15.47 -0.71 20.68
N LEU A 56 -15.84 0.30 19.90
CA LEU A 56 -16.47 1.52 20.40
C LEU A 56 -17.96 1.35 20.71
N ASN A 57 -18.59 0.31 20.17
CA ASN A 57 -20.02 0.06 20.32
C ASN A 57 -20.35 -0.49 21.71
N THR A 58 -21.09 0.27 22.51
CA THR A 58 -21.48 -0.17 23.86
C THR A 58 -22.43 -1.36 23.89
N LYS A 59 -23.04 -1.67 22.74
CA LYS A 59 -23.87 -2.86 22.48
C LYS A 59 -23.15 -3.87 21.57
N GLY A 60 -21.84 -3.74 21.39
CA GLY A 60 -21.02 -4.64 20.58
C GLY A 60 -20.99 -6.06 21.15
N SER A 61 -20.71 -7.02 20.27
CA SER A 61 -20.61 -8.45 20.57
C SER A 61 -19.47 -8.80 21.55
N HIS A 62 -18.53 -7.88 21.77
CA HIS A 62 -17.42 -8.04 22.70
C HIS A 62 -17.83 -8.09 24.18
N GLY A 63 -19.07 -7.71 24.55
CA GLY A 63 -19.63 -7.93 25.88
C GLY A 63 -19.05 -7.08 27.03
N LEU A 64 -18.20 -6.08 26.71
CA LEU A 64 -17.54 -5.22 27.69
C LEU A 64 -18.23 -3.86 27.90
N LYS A 65 -19.44 -3.70 27.36
CA LYS A 65 -20.28 -2.50 27.47
C LYS A 65 -19.49 -1.24 27.05
N ASP A 66 -19.51 -0.20 27.86
CA ASP A 66 -18.93 1.12 27.61
C ASP A 66 -17.42 1.22 27.91
N LYS A 67 -16.78 0.17 28.42
CA LYS A 67 -15.40 0.25 28.93
C LYS A 67 -14.38 0.71 27.88
N PHE A 68 -14.46 0.18 26.67
CA PHE A 68 -13.53 0.55 25.58
C PHE A 68 -13.78 1.98 25.10
N LEU A 69 -15.04 2.40 24.99
CA LEU A 69 -15.42 3.76 24.63
C LEU A 69 -14.97 4.76 25.71
N ILE A 70 -15.15 4.46 26.99
CA ILE A 70 -14.64 5.29 28.10
C ILE A 70 -13.13 5.49 27.99
N GLU A 71 -12.39 4.42 27.72
CA GLU A 71 -10.94 4.51 27.57
C GLU A 71 -10.55 5.30 26.31
N PHE A 72 -11.31 5.19 25.22
CA PHE A 72 -11.11 5.98 24.00
C PHE A 72 -11.28 7.48 24.28
N LEU A 73 -12.41 7.87 24.89
CA LEU A 73 -12.71 9.26 25.21
C LEU A 73 -11.64 9.85 26.14
N LYS A 74 -11.22 9.12 27.16
CA LYS A 74 -10.23 9.56 28.13
C LYS A 74 -8.86 9.88 27.50
N ASN A 75 -8.40 9.05 26.57
CA ASN A 75 -7.06 9.19 25.99
C ASN A 75 -7.01 10.10 24.77
N ILE A 76 -8.10 10.17 23.99
CA ILE A 76 -8.07 10.83 22.68
C ILE A 76 -8.81 12.18 22.70
N ILE A 77 -9.97 12.24 23.35
CA ILE A 77 -10.81 13.44 23.42
C ILE A 77 -11.36 13.66 24.84
N PRO A 78 -10.50 13.91 25.85
CA PRO A 78 -10.88 13.96 27.27
C PRO A 78 -11.88 15.07 27.61
N LYS A 79 -12.02 16.08 26.73
CA LYS A 79 -12.98 17.18 26.87
C LYS A 79 -14.34 16.88 26.23
N SER A 80 -14.53 15.68 25.68
CA SER A 80 -15.79 15.26 25.08
C SER A 80 -16.90 15.16 26.11
N LYS A 81 -18.11 15.53 25.69
CA LYS A 81 -19.34 15.43 26.48
C LYS A 81 -20.18 14.20 26.14
N ILE A 82 -19.67 13.32 25.28
CA ILE A 82 -20.33 12.07 24.88
C ILE A 82 -20.68 11.26 26.13
N ASN A 83 -21.94 10.84 26.25
CA ASN A 83 -22.39 9.89 27.25
C ASN A 83 -22.15 8.45 26.76
N PRO A 84 -21.14 7.72 27.30
CA PRO A 84 -20.79 6.40 26.78
C PRO A 84 -21.94 5.40 26.87
N LYS A 85 -22.76 5.46 27.92
CA LYS A 85 -23.84 4.49 28.16
C LYS A 85 -24.98 4.54 27.14
N GLU A 86 -25.10 5.67 26.45
CA GLU A 86 -26.20 5.97 25.52
C GLU A 86 -25.67 6.31 24.13
N THR A 87 -24.49 5.79 23.78
CA THR A 87 -23.87 6.02 22.48
C THR A 87 -24.23 4.92 21.48
N GLU A 88 -24.75 5.32 20.32
CA GLU A 88 -24.92 4.48 19.14
C GLU A 88 -23.74 4.67 18.20
N VAL A 89 -23.32 3.58 17.54
CA VAL A 89 -22.18 3.57 16.62
C VAL A 89 -22.65 3.05 15.26
N PHE A 90 -22.31 3.77 14.20
CA PHE A 90 -22.63 3.46 12.82
C PHE A 90 -21.35 3.37 11.99
N VAL A 91 -21.30 2.40 11.09
CA VAL A 91 -20.23 2.23 10.10
C VAL A 91 -20.80 2.56 8.73
N GLU A 92 -20.01 3.19 7.87
CA GLU A 92 -20.44 3.59 6.52
C GLU A 92 -21.75 4.40 6.55
N TYR A 93 -21.83 5.39 7.44
CA TYR A 93 -23.03 6.20 7.62
C TYR A 93 -23.24 7.14 6.42
N ASN A 94 -24.25 6.83 5.60
CA ASN A 94 -24.57 7.58 4.40
C ASN A 94 -25.27 8.91 4.75
N ILE A 95 -24.65 10.03 4.39
CA ILE A 95 -25.17 11.39 4.61
C ILE A 95 -25.70 12.04 3.32
N GLY A 96 -26.02 11.24 2.31
CA GLY A 96 -26.59 11.65 1.03
C GLY A 96 -25.58 11.65 -0.12
N GLN A 97 -26.06 11.91 -1.34
CA GLN A 97 -25.20 12.02 -2.52
C GLN A 97 -24.34 13.29 -2.46
N LYS A 98 -23.13 13.23 -3.04
CA LYS A 98 -22.26 14.41 -3.17
C LYS A 98 -22.94 15.43 -4.09
N ASN A 99 -23.04 16.67 -3.64
CA ASN A 99 -23.51 17.79 -4.47
C ASN A 99 -22.42 18.26 -5.45
N GLU A 100 -22.77 19.15 -6.38
CA GLU A 100 -21.90 19.55 -7.50
C GLU A 100 -20.56 20.16 -7.06
N ASP A 101 -20.54 20.93 -5.97
CA ASP A 101 -19.32 21.54 -5.41
C ASP A 101 -18.57 20.63 -4.42
N ALA A 102 -19.08 19.40 -4.21
CA ALA A 102 -18.59 18.40 -3.26
C ALA A 102 -18.47 18.91 -1.80
N THR A 103 -19.31 19.85 -1.38
CA THR A 103 -19.35 20.40 -0.01
C THR A 103 -20.40 19.75 0.91
N GLN A 104 -21.24 18.86 0.38
CA GLN A 104 -22.24 18.06 1.12
C GLN A 104 -22.26 16.59 0.65
N GLY A 105 -22.79 15.69 1.48
CA GLY A 105 -22.98 14.27 1.15
C GLY A 105 -21.75 13.37 1.36
N GLY A 106 -21.86 12.11 0.97
CA GLY A 106 -20.83 11.08 1.14
C GLY A 106 -21.19 10.04 2.20
N ILE A 107 -20.18 9.26 2.59
CA ILE A 107 -20.30 8.15 3.53
C ILE A 107 -19.25 8.38 4.60
N ILE A 108 -19.69 8.58 5.84
CA ILE A 108 -18.81 8.70 7.02
C ILE A 108 -18.35 7.30 7.43
N ASP A 109 -17.05 7.09 7.63
CA ASP A 109 -16.52 5.77 8.00
C ASP A 109 -17.06 5.27 9.34
N ILE A 110 -17.00 6.10 10.38
CA ILE A 110 -17.60 5.81 11.69
C ILE A 110 -18.28 7.05 12.26
N LEU A 111 -19.55 6.91 12.64
CA LEU A 111 -20.32 7.93 13.36
C LEU A 111 -20.74 7.38 14.72
N LEU A 112 -20.40 8.11 15.78
CA LEU A 112 -20.94 7.91 17.12
C LEU A 112 -21.89 9.06 17.43
N LYS A 113 -23.07 8.78 17.95
CA LYS A 113 -24.00 9.80 18.46
C LYS A 113 -24.61 9.34 19.78
N ASP A 114 -24.71 10.25 20.74
CA ASP A 114 -25.42 9.98 21.99
C ASP A 114 -26.82 10.61 21.98
N ASN A 115 -27.66 10.17 22.92
CA ASN A 115 -29.01 10.73 23.09
C ASN A 115 -29.02 12.17 23.64
N SER A 116 -27.87 12.66 24.11
CA SER A 116 -27.72 14.04 24.60
C SER A 116 -27.47 15.05 23.46
N GLY A 117 -27.29 14.56 22.23
CA GLY A 117 -27.06 15.37 21.04
C GLY A 117 -25.59 15.66 20.77
N ASN A 118 -24.65 14.86 21.30
CA ASN A 118 -23.23 14.96 20.98
C ASN A 118 -22.83 13.92 19.93
N ALA A 119 -21.81 14.21 19.12
CA ALA A 119 -21.32 13.29 18.09
C ALA A 119 -19.80 13.16 18.02
N ILE A 120 -19.32 12.00 17.55
CA ILE A 120 -17.94 11.81 17.09
C ILE A 120 -18.02 11.25 15.67
N ILE A 121 -17.37 11.94 14.75
CA ILE A 121 -17.20 11.54 13.36
C ILE A 121 -15.75 11.11 13.21
N ILE A 122 -15.50 9.93 12.70
CA ILE A 122 -14.15 9.44 12.41
C ILE A 122 -14.08 9.17 10.91
N GLU A 123 -13.13 9.79 10.24
CA GLU A 123 -12.71 9.43 8.89
C GLU A 123 -11.37 8.69 9.02
N ASN A 124 -11.33 7.46 8.51
CA ASN A 124 -10.25 6.51 8.70
C ASN A 124 -9.53 6.26 7.37
N LYS A 125 -8.24 6.60 7.32
CA LYS A 125 -7.37 6.40 6.16
C LYS A 125 -6.19 5.52 6.52
N ILE A 126 -5.91 4.57 5.64
CA ILE A 126 -4.77 3.64 5.73
C ILE A 126 -3.89 3.83 4.51
N ASP A 127 -4.49 3.75 3.32
CA ASP A 127 -3.79 3.81 2.04
C ASP A 127 -4.19 5.05 1.23
N ALA A 128 -5.47 5.43 1.31
CA ALA A 128 -6.00 6.48 0.47
C ALA A 128 -5.70 7.88 1.04
N SER A 129 -5.44 8.84 0.13
CA SER A 129 -5.47 10.26 0.47
C SER A 129 -6.88 10.73 0.79
N GLU A 130 -6.99 11.88 1.48
CA GLU A 130 -8.26 12.57 1.70
C GLU A 130 -8.99 12.80 0.36
N GLN A 131 -10.26 12.41 0.28
CA GLN A 131 -11.07 12.72 -0.90
C GLN A 131 -11.34 14.24 -0.97
N VAL A 132 -11.60 14.74 -2.18
CA VAL A 132 -11.95 16.16 -2.42
C VAL A 132 -12.97 16.65 -1.39
N ASN A 133 -12.64 17.69 -0.63
CA ASN A 133 -13.51 18.35 0.37
C ASN A 133 -14.12 17.42 1.44
N GLN A 134 -13.54 16.24 1.70
CA GLN A 134 -14.17 15.22 2.53
C GLN A 134 -14.51 15.69 3.94
N LEU A 135 -13.54 16.28 4.64
CA LEU A 135 -13.79 16.78 5.99
C LEU A 135 -14.70 18.00 6.00
N ILE A 136 -14.72 18.81 4.93
CA ILE A 136 -15.68 19.92 4.76
C ILE A 136 -17.11 19.38 4.77
N ARG A 137 -17.38 18.30 4.01
CA ARG A 137 -18.71 17.69 3.96
C ARG A 137 -19.16 17.22 5.33
N TYR A 138 -18.31 16.53 6.07
CA TYR A 138 -18.68 15.99 7.38
C TYR A 138 -18.84 17.08 8.44
N ASN A 139 -18.01 18.11 8.38
CA ASN A 139 -18.16 19.29 9.22
C ASN A 139 -19.48 20.02 8.94
N ASN A 140 -19.89 20.12 7.67
CA ASN A 140 -21.17 20.70 7.31
C ASN A 140 -22.36 19.83 7.75
N PHE A 141 -22.26 18.51 7.57
CA PHE A 141 -23.23 17.54 8.11
C PHE A 141 -23.38 17.68 9.64
N ALA A 142 -22.28 17.78 10.37
CA ALA A 142 -22.33 17.95 11.83
C ALA A 142 -23.05 19.23 12.24
N LYS A 143 -22.81 20.33 11.52
CA LYS A 143 -23.48 21.62 11.74
C LYS A 143 -24.96 21.57 11.39
N SER A 144 -25.34 20.94 10.28
CA SER A 144 -26.74 20.85 9.84
C SER A 144 -27.56 19.87 10.69
N SER A 145 -26.92 18.86 11.28
CA SER A 145 -27.53 17.90 12.21
C SER A 145 -27.83 18.48 13.59
N GLN A 146 -27.44 19.73 13.86
CA GLN A 146 -27.70 20.44 15.13
C GLN A 146 -27.16 19.71 16.37
N PHE A 147 -26.02 19.03 16.27
CA PHE A 147 -25.34 18.47 17.44
C PHE A 147 -24.94 19.60 18.41
N LYS A 148 -25.13 19.36 19.71
CA LYS A 148 -24.73 20.29 20.79
C LYS A 148 -23.21 20.42 20.89
N ASP A 149 -22.50 19.32 20.67
CA ASP A 149 -21.05 19.27 20.56
C ASP A 149 -20.66 18.14 19.60
N TYR A 150 -19.57 18.31 18.87
CA TYR A 150 -19.04 17.22 18.04
C TYR A 150 -17.53 17.26 17.90
N TYR A 151 -16.96 16.09 17.65
CA TYR A 151 -15.57 15.91 17.26
C TYR A 151 -15.52 15.26 15.88
N LEU A 152 -14.66 15.79 15.02
CA LEU A 152 -14.29 15.24 13.72
C LEU A 152 -12.83 14.77 13.84
N LEU A 153 -12.63 13.46 13.85
CA LEU A 153 -11.33 12.82 14.00
C LEU A 153 -10.86 12.35 12.62
N TYR A 154 -9.72 12.87 12.18
CA TYR A 154 -9.06 12.40 10.98
C TYR A 154 -7.96 11.41 11.38
N LEU A 155 -8.21 10.13 11.16
CA LEU A 155 -7.35 9.03 11.58
C LEU A 155 -6.51 8.54 10.40
N THR A 156 -5.19 8.63 10.53
CA THR A 156 -4.21 8.13 9.55
C THR A 156 -3.15 7.25 10.24
N PRO A 157 -2.28 6.51 9.54
CA PRO A 157 -1.25 5.71 10.21
C PRO A 157 -0.33 6.55 11.12
N GLU A 158 0.14 7.69 10.62
CA GLU A 158 1.16 8.54 11.27
C GLU A 158 0.63 9.92 11.74
N GLY A 159 -0.66 10.21 11.58
CA GLY A 159 -1.24 11.48 12.05
C GLY A 159 -0.95 12.65 11.12
N VAL A 160 -0.97 12.41 9.80
CA VAL A 160 -0.83 13.45 8.79
C VAL A 160 -2.06 14.35 8.82
N ALA A 161 -1.83 15.67 8.82
CA ALA A 161 -2.92 16.65 8.80
C ALA A 161 -3.77 16.54 7.52
N PRO A 162 -5.09 16.74 7.60
CA PRO A 162 -5.93 16.80 6.42
C PRO A 162 -5.61 18.02 5.55
N LYS A 163 -5.92 17.91 4.26
CA LYS A 163 -5.65 18.94 3.25
C LYS A 163 -6.71 20.03 3.26
N THR A 164 -7.96 19.70 3.59
CA THR A 164 -9.11 20.59 3.33
C THR A 164 -9.53 21.47 4.52
N ILE A 165 -9.20 21.06 5.75
CA ILE A 165 -9.54 21.79 6.98
C ILE A 165 -8.30 21.96 7.84
N ARG A 166 -8.10 23.17 8.38
CA ARG A 166 -7.08 23.41 9.41
C ARG A 166 -7.52 22.81 10.74
N THR A 167 -6.67 21.98 11.33
CA THR A 167 -6.87 21.22 12.59
C THR A 167 -6.79 22.07 13.85
N ASN A 168 -6.75 23.40 13.72
CA ASN A 168 -6.63 24.32 14.85
C ASN A 168 -7.99 24.73 15.43
N ASN A 169 -9.09 24.23 14.84
CA ASN A 169 -10.42 24.39 15.40
C ASN A 169 -10.69 23.25 16.37
N ARG A 170 -11.25 23.57 17.54
CA ARG A 170 -11.59 22.65 18.65
C ARG A 170 -12.32 21.35 18.24
N HIS A 171 -12.95 21.34 17.06
CA HIS A 171 -13.78 20.25 16.57
C HIS A 171 -13.10 19.33 15.56
N CYS A 172 -11.97 19.69 14.92
CA CYS A 172 -11.28 18.82 13.96
C CYS A 172 -9.90 18.44 14.49
N ILE A 173 -9.68 17.16 14.78
CA ILE A 173 -8.47 16.66 15.43
C ILE A 173 -7.83 15.60 14.55
N THR A 174 -6.54 15.75 14.28
CA THR A 174 -5.74 14.69 13.68
C THR A 174 -5.34 13.69 14.74
N ILE A 175 -5.59 12.42 14.48
CA ILE A 175 -5.15 11.31 15.33
C ILE A 175 -4.43 10.27 14.48
N SER A 176 -3.61 9.45 15.12
CA SER A 176 -2.85 8.41 14.43
C SER A 176 -3.03 7.02 15.00
N TYR A 177 -2.83 6.01 14.15
CA TYR A 177 -2.74 4.64 14.63
C TYR A 177 -1.56 4.45 15.56
N ARG A 178 -0.40 5.06 15.24
CA ARG A 178 0.83 4.93 16.03
C ARG A 178 0.69 5.52 17.44
N GLU A 179 0.28 6.77 17.55
CA GLU A 179 0.33 7.56 18.80
C GLU A 179 -0.98 7.52 19.60
N ASN A 180 -2.11 7.19 18.97
CA ASN A 180 -3.41 7.23 19.65
C ASN A 180 -4.09 5.86 19.72
N ILE A 181 -4.31 5.20 18.58
CA ILE A 181 -5.08 3.94 18.55
C ILE A 181 -4.29 2.77 19.13
N LEU A 182 -3.00 2.62 18.82
CA LEU A 182 -2.19 1.53 19.39
C LEU A 182 -2.11 1.61 20.93
N PRO A 183 -1.77 2.77 21.55
CA PRO A 183 -1.84 2.90 23.00
C PRO A 183 -3.23 2.58 23.57
N TRP A 184 -4.31 3.07 22.93
CA TRP A 184 -5.68 2.75 23.35
C TRP A 184 -5.98 1.24 23.27
N LEU A 185 -5.60 0.55 22.18
CA LEU A 185 -5.77 -0.90 22.04
C LEU A 185 -5.00 -1.68 23.10
N ASN A 186 -3.80 -1.23 23.50
CA ASN A 186 -3.04 -1.83 24.59
C ASN A 186 -3.77 -1.68 25.94
N LYS A 187 -4.45 -0.55 26.18
CA LYS A 187 -5.34 -0.41 27.35
C LYS A 187 -6.56 -1.32 27.25
N CYS A 188 -7.14 -1.47 26.06
CA CYS A 188 -8.22 -2.40 25.78
C CYS A 188 -7.80 -3.87 26.05
N LEU A 189 -6.56 -4.27 25.76
CA LEU A 189 -6.04 -5.59 26.15
C LEU A 189 -6.09 -5.81 27.68
N GLY A 190 -5.73 -4.78 28.45
CA GLY A 190 -5.84 -4.83 29.92
C GLY A 190 -7.29 -4.95 30.39
N ILE A 191 -8.21 -4.19 29.79
CA ILE A 191 -9.65 -4.28 30.07
C ILE A 191 -10.20 -5.68 29.73
N ALA A 192 -9.70 -6.28 28.65
CA ALA A 192 -10.07 -7.61 28.17
C ALA A 192 -9.28 -8.76 28.81
N ALA A 193 -8.46 -8.52 29.85
CA ALA A 193 -7.54 -9.51 30.38
C ALA A 193 -8.19 -10.86 30.73
N CYS A 194 -9.41 -10.84 31.27
CA CYS A 194 -10.19 -12.03 31.63
C CYS A 194 -11.16 -12.52 30.54
N TYR A 195 -11.09 -11.99 29.32
CA TYR A 195 -11.97 -12.33 28.20
C TYR A 195 -11.14 -12.84 27.01
N PRO A 196 -10.75 -14.13 27.00
CA PRO A 196 -9.70 -14.65 26.11
C PRO A 196 -9.97 -14.40 24.63
N LEU A 197 -11.21 -14.57 24.17
CA LEU A 197 -11.58 -14.40 22.77
C LEU A 197 -11.30 -12.97 22.28
N ILE A 198 -11.95 -11.97 22.88
CA ILE A 198 -11.75 -10.58 22.48
C ILE A 198 -10.32 -10.09 22.76
N ARG A 199 -9.68 -10.56 23.84
CA ARG A 199 -8.27 -10.26 24.13
C ARG A 199 -7.35 -10.71 23.00
N GLU A 200 -7.52 -11.94 22.52
CA GLU A 200 -6.72 -12.46 21.43
C GLU A 200 -7.03 -11.77 20.10
N THR A 201 -8.31 -11.47 19.83
CA THR A 201 -8.68 -10.71 18.63
C THR A 201 -8.06 -9.30 18.62
N ILE A 202 -8.06 -8.59 19.75
CA ILE A 202 -7.38 -7.29 19.88
C ILE A 202 -5.87 -7.45 19.68
N ARG A 203 -5.26 -8.50 20.23
CA ARG A 203 -3.83 -8.79 20.04
C ARG A 203 -3.49 -9.03 18.57
N GLN A 204 -4.29 -9.82 17.87
CA GLN A 204 -4.18 -10.05 16.42
C GLN A 204 -4.28 -8.74 15.64
N TYR A 205 -5.21 -7.86 16.03
CA TYR A 205 -5.35 -6.55 15.37
C TYR A 205 -4.14 -5.65 15.62
N ILE A 206 -3.59 -5.63 16.84
CA ILE A 206 -2.34 -4.92 17.15
C ILE A 206 -1.17 -5.45 16.31
N ILE A 207 -1.04 -6.78 16.19
CA ILE A 207 0.00 -7.40 15.36
C ILE A 207 -0.17 -6.94 13.90
N ASN A 208 -1.40 -6.97 13.37
CA ASN A 208 -1.68 -6.50 12.01
C ASN A 208 -1.31 -5.02 11.81
N LEU A 209 -1.66 -4.14 12.76
CA LEU A 209 -1.27 -2.73 12.69
C LEU A 209 0.24 -2.57 12.68
N LYS A 210 0.96 -3.26 13.56
CA LYS A 210 2.42 -3.16 13.65
C LYS A 210 3.11 -3.68 12.38
N SER A 211 2.73 -4.86 11.89
CA SER A 211 3.45 -5.52 10.79
C SER A 211 3.02 -5.02 9.41
N GLU A 212 1.71 -4.82 9.19
CA GLU A 212 1.16 -4.57 7.87
C GLU A 212 0.87 -3.10 7.60
N ILE A 213 0.75 -2.24 8.63
CA ILE A 213 0.36 -0.82 8.46
C ILE A 213 1.50 0.12 8.82
N LEU A 214 2.06 -0.04 10.03
CA LEU A 214 3.02 0.90 10.61
C LEU A 214 4.47 0.45 10.41
N HIS A 215 4.69 -0.79 9.97
CA HIS A 215 6.00 -1.42 9.79
C HIS A 215 6.94 -1.21 11.00
N ILE A 216 6.35 -1.29 12.19
CA ILE A 216 7.04 -1.13 13.48
C ILE A 216 7.95 -2.34 13.67
N MET A 217 9.25 -2.08 13.85
CA MET A 217 10.20 -3.12 14.30
C MET A 217 9.88 -3.47 15.76
N GLU A 218 10.58 -4.44 16.36
CA GLU A 218 10.52 -4.47 17.83
C GLU A 218 10.97 -3.12 18.38
N THR A 219 10.20 -2.56 19.32
CA THR A 219 10.38 -1.18 19.81
C THR A 219 11.82 -0.91 20.23
N GLU A 220 12.49 -1.89 20.84
CA GLU A 220 13.90 -1.78 21.21
C GLU A 220 14.85 -1.65 19.99
N ASN A 221 14.59 -2.40 18.91
CA ASN A 221 15.35 -2.32 17.67
C ASN A 221 15.09 -1.00 16.92
N GLU A 222 13.83 -0.56 16.87
CA GLU A 222 13.43 0.71 16.25
C GLU A 222 14.09 1.89 16.99
N ASP A 223 13.98 1.90 18.32
CA ASP A 223 14.57 2.97 19.14
C ASP A 223 16.10 2.97 19.03
N GLU A 224 16.74 1.79 18.98
CA GLU A 224 18.19 1.70 18.77
C GLU A 224 18.60 2.23 17.39
N LEU A 225 17.85 1.89 16.34
CA LEU A 225 18.08 2.38 14.99
C LEU A 225 17.94 3.91 14.94
N ILE A 226 16.86 4.45 15.51
CA ILE A 226 16.60 5.90 15.54
C ILE A 226 17.72 6.60 16.30
N ARG A 227 18.07 6.15 17.53
CA ARG A 227 19.15 6.74 18.33
C ARG A 227 20.49 6.70 17.61
N LEU A 228 20.81 5.59 16.94
CA LEU A 228 22.05 5.43 16.20
C LEU A 228 22.10 6.41 15.02
N ALA A 229 21.05 6.44 14.19
CA ALA A 229 20.97 7.29 13.00
C ALA A 229 20.91 8.78 13.35
N SER A 230 20.30 9.16 14.48
CA SER A 230 20.24 10.55 14.96
C SER A 230 21.44 10.97 15.79
N SER A 231 22.42 10.08 16.02
CA SER A 231 23.59 10.40 16.83
C SER A 231 24.52 11.39 16.12
N LYS A 232 25.19 12.26 16.89
CA LYS A 232 26.20 13.19 16.35
C LYS A 232 27.29 12.49 15.53
N GLU A 233 27.56 11.22 15.82
CA GLU A 233 28.56 10.42 15.14
C GLU A 233 28.15 10.00 13.72
N PHE A 234 26.87 9.62 13.52
CA PHE A 234 26.39 9.00 12.28
C PHE A 234 25.36 9.82 11.50
N VAL A 235 24.85 10.93 12.05
CA VAL A 235 23.82 11.76 11.42
C VAL A 235 24.20 12.22 10.01
N GLU A 236 25.47 12.58 9.78
CA GLU A 236 25.99 12.93 8.45
C GLU A 236 25.97 11.74 7.47
N SER A 237 26.26 10.52 7.95
CA SER A 237 26.19 9.31 7.12
C SER A 237 24.75 8.95 6.77
N TYR A 238 23.83 9.17 7.71
CA TYR A 238 22.39 9.02 7.46
C TYR A 238 21.90 10.03 6.41
N PHE A 239 22.19 11.32 6.57
CA PHE A 239 21.77 12.33 5.60
C PHE A 239 22.40 12.11 4.23
N ALA A 240 23.67 11.72 4.14
CA ALA A 240 24.29 11.39 2.86
C ALA A 240 23.54 10.27 2.10
N ILE A 241 23.00 9.27 2.81
CA ILE A 241 22.18 8.22 2.18
C ILE A 241 20.83 8.78 1.71
N ILE A 242 20.16 9.58 2.55
CA ILE A 242 18.84 10.15 2.23
C ILE A 242 18.92 11.15 1.08
N GLU A 243 19.91 12.03 1.08
CA GLU A 243 20.12 13.03 0.04
C GLU A 243 20.45 12.41 -1.33
N ASN A 244 21.03 11.21 -1.32
CA ASN A 244 21.36 10.45 -2.54
C ASN A 244 20.38 9.30 -2.80
N SER A 245 19.24 9.22 -2.10
CA SER A 245 18.34 8.06 -2.16
C SER A 245 17.84 7.83 -3.58
N PHE A 246 17.42 8.89 -4.30
CA PHE A 246 16.96 8.79 -5.67
C PHE A 246 17.98 8.10 -6.59
N SER A 247 19.24 8.55 -6.56
CA SER A 247 20.32 7.96 -7.37
C SER A 247 20.68 6.54 -6.93
N ILE A 248 20.58 6.23 -5.64
CA ILE A 248 20.78 4.87 -5.12
C ILE A 248 19.68 3.94 -5.67
N GLU A 249 18.41 4.36 -5.64
CA GLU A 249 17.28 3.60 -6.16
C GLU A 249 17.37 3.41 -7.68
N GLU A 250 17.77 4.45 -8.41
CA GLU A 250 18.04 4.39 -9.84
C GLU A 250 19.13 3.36 -10.17
N ASN A 251 20.21 3.35 -9.39
CA ASN A 251 21.28 2.38 -9.54
C ASN A 251 20.84 0.94 -9.20
N ILE A 252 19.92 0.75 -8.25
CA ILE A 252 19.29 -0.56 -7.99
C ILE A 252 18.53 -1.03 -9.23
N ARG A 253 17.71 -0.16 -9.84
CA ARG A 253 16.98 -0.47 -11.08
C ARG A 253 17.93 -0.76 -12.24
N GLN A 254 19.02 -0.01 -12.37
CA GLN A 254 20.03 -0.24 -13.40
C GLN A 254 20.71 -1.60 -13.24
N ASN A 255 21.06 -1.97 -12.00
CA ASN A 255 21.62 -3.29 -11.72
C ASN A 255 20.62 -4.41 -12.04
N PHE A 256 19.34 -4.19 -11.79
CA PHE A 256 18.29 -5.12 -12.17
C PHE A 256 18.16 -5.27 -13.69
N ILE A 257 18.23 -4.18 -14.45
CA ILE A 257 18.27 -4.22 -15.93
C ILE A 257 19.48 -5.00 -16.44
N ASN A 258 20.65 -4.85 -15.83
CA ASN A 258 21.82 -5.65 -16.18
C ASN A 258 21.59 -7.15 -15.96
N GLN A 259 20.87 -7.51 -14.88
CA GLN A 259 20.47 -8.91 -14.66
C GLN A 259 19.46 -9.38 -15.73
N LEU A 260 18.52 -8.54 -16.16
CA LEU A 260 17.60 -8.86 -17.26
C LEU A 260 18.32 -9.05 -18.60
N ALA A 261 19.34 -8.26 -18.90
CA ALA A 261 20.16 -8.43 -20.09
C ALA A 261 20.87 -9.80 -20.07
N ASN A 262 21.44 -10.20 -18.93
CA ASN A 262 22.02 -11.53 -18.76
C ASN A 262 20.98 -12.64 -18.94
N LEU A 263 19.78 -12.47 -18.38
CA LEU A 263 18.66 -13.40 -18.55
C LEU A 263 18.26 -13.53 -20.03
N ALA A 264 18.21 -12.44 -20.77
CA ALA A 264 17.89 -12.45 -22.20
C ALA A 264 18.87 -13.33 -22.98
N VAL A 265 20.18 -13.13 -22.76
CA VAL A 265 21.24 -13.96 -23.37
C VAL A 265 21.06 -15.43 -23.03
N LEU A 266 20.84 -15.77 -21.76
CA LEU A 266 20.61 -17.15 -21.30
C LEU A 266 19.39 -17.80 -21.96
N LYS A 267 18.33 -17.02 -22.23
CA LYS A 267 17.09 -17.48 -22.86
C LYS A 267 17.11 -17.35 -24.40
N GLY A 268 18.23 -16.91 -24.97
CA GLY A 268 18.42 -16.74 -26.41
C GLY A 268 17.60 -15.60 -27.03
N PHE A 269 17.40 -14.52 -26.28
CA PHE A 269 16.79 -13.26 -26.73
C PHE A 269 17.86 -12.17 -26.87
N GLU A 270 17.65 -11.27 -27.81
CA GLU A 270 18.24 -9.94 -27.80
C GLU A 270 17.48 -9.04 -26.81
N PHE A 271 18.18 -8.02 -26.32
CA PHE A 271 17.70 -7.16 -25.25
C PHE A 271 17.98 -5.69 -25.56
N ILE A 272 16.94 -4.87 -25.49
CA ILE A 272 17.06 -3.40 -25.54
C ILE A 272 16.17 -2.77 -24.47
N PHE A 273 16.52 -1.55 -24.05
CA PHE A 273 15.72 -0.76 -23.11
C PHE A 273 15.89 0.72 -23.41
N ASP A 274 14.87 1.51 -23.10
CA ASP A 274 14.95 2.96 -23.21
C ASP A 274 15.85 3.53 -22.12
N LYS A 275 16.69 4.51 -22.46
CA LYS A 275 17.76 5.03 -21.60
C LYS A 275 17.28 5.52 -20.23
N GLU A 276 16.09 6.10 -20.16
CA GLU A 276 15.56 6.77 -18.97
C GLU A 276 14.58 5.87 -18.17
N ILE A 277 14.51 4.57 -18.47
CA ILE A 277 13.63 3.63 -17.74
C ILE A 277 13.92 3.60 -16.22
N CYS A 278 15.15 3.88 -15.79
CA CYS A 278 15.52 3.89 -14.38
C CYS A 278 15.09 5.16 -13.64
N SER A 279 14.84 6.27 -14.33
CA SER A 279 14.40 7.53 -13.70
C SER A 279 12.90 7.54 -13.40
N LEU A 280 12.11 6.72 -14.13
CA LEU A 280 10.65 6.64 -14.03
C LEU A 280 9.94 7.97 -14.32
N GLU A 281 10.64 8.91 -14.97
CA GLU A 281 10.14 10.25 -15.26
C GLU A 281 9.08 10.28 -16.35
N GLU A 282 9.16 9.39 -17.33
CA GLU A 282 8.24 9.27 -18.45
C GLU A 282 7.97 7.80 -18.75
N ALA A 283 7.00 7.51 -19.63
CA ALA A 283 6.73 6.14 -20.03
C ALA A 283 7.91 5.58 -20.85
N GLN A 284 8.42 4.42 -20.45
CA GLN A 284 9.65 3.83 -20.98
C GLN A 284 9.52 2.29 -21.00
N TRP A 285 10.25 1.63 -21.90
CA TRP A 285 10.10 0.20 -22.16
C TRP A 285 11.43 -0.56 -22.20
N ILE A 286 11.33 -1.84 -21.88
CA ILE A 286 12.34 -2.88 -22.02
C ILE A 286 11.78 -3.92 -22.97
N SER A 287 12.58 -4.43 -23.90
CA SER A 287 12.15 -5.42 -24.90
C SER A 287 13.10 -6.60 -24.97
N PHE A 288 12.52 -7.80 -24.86
CA PHE A 288 13.15 -9.09 -25.17
C PHE A 288 12.64 -9.56 -26.53
N TYR A 289 13.52 -9.77 -27.48
CA TYR A 289 13.11 -10.11 -28.84
C TYR A 289 14.07 -11.08 -29.52
N LYS A 290 13.65 -11.64 -30.65
CA LYS A 290 14.45 -12.59 -31.43
C LYS A 290 14.48 -12.12 -32.87
N PRO A 291 15.55 -11.44 -33.34
CA PRO A 291 15.62 -10.90 -34.70
C PRO A 291 15.37 -11.94 -35.81
N SER A 292 15.81 -13.17 -35.57
CA SER A 292 15.57 -14.31 -36.46
C SER A 292 14.08 -14.64 -36.63
N ILE A 293 13.26 -14.30 -35.63
CA ILE A 293 11.80 -14.41 -35.68
C ILE A 293 11.20 -13.06 -36.05
N SER A 294 11.34 -11.99 -35.27
CA SER A 294 10.73 -10.68 -35.54
C SER A 294 11.61 -9.54 -35.06
N ASN A 295 11.70 -8.48 -35.88
CA ASN A 295 12.33 -7.21 -35.51
C ASN A 295 11.30 -6.16 -35.04
N THR A 296 10.00 -6.46 -35.13
CA THR A 296 8.93 -5.51 -34.79
C THR A 296 8.20 -5.89 -33.52
N TRP A 297 8.18 -7.17 -33.14
CA TRP A 297 7.44 -7.69 -32.00
C TRP A 297 8.36 -8.37 -31.01
N GLY A 298 8.16 -8.10 -29.73
CA GLY A 298 8.92 -8.66 -28.62
C GLY A 298 8.07 -8.79 -27.36
N PHE A 299 8.64 -9.44 -26.35
CA PHE A 299 8.10 -9.37 -25.00
C PHE A 299 8.59 -8.08 -24.35
N CYS A 300 7.65 -7.20 -24.06
CA CYS A 300 7.95 -5.86 -23.56
C CYS A 300 7.51 -5.74 -22.09
N ILE A 301 8.33 -5.06 -21.30
CA ILE A 301 8.04 -4.66 -19.92
C ILE A 301 8.17 -3.14 -19.89
N GLY A 302 7.15 -2.42 -19.43
CA GLY A 302 7.16 -0.95 -19.51
C GLY A 302 6.62 -0.28 -18.27
N TRP A 303 7.31 0.78 -17.86
CA TRP A 303 6.81 1.74 -16.88
C TRP A 303 5.83 2.68 -17.58
N ASN A 304 4.58 2.71 -17.11
CA ASN A 304 3.57 3.65 -17.58
C ASN A 304 3.41 4.78 -16.58
N LYS A 305 3.35 6.01 -17.09
CA LYS A 305 3.12 7.21 -16.27
C LYS A 305 1.86 7.93 -16.72
N TYR A 306 0.90 8.08 -15.81
CA TYR A 306 -0.36 8.80 -16.05
C TYR A 306 -0.34 10.14 -15.32
N LYS A 307 -0.16 11.23 -16.08
CA LYS A 307 -0.21 12.59 -15.52
C LYS A 307 -1.60 12.85 -14.92
N GLY A 308 -1.65 13.17 -13.62
CA GLY A 308 -2.88 13.47 -12.89
C GLY A 308 -3.53 12.29 -12.17
N ASN A 309 -2.99 11.06 -12.27
CA ASN A 309 -3.41 9.93 -11.44
C ASN A 309 -2.23 8.98 -11.18
N GLU A 310 -1.49 9.27 -10.12
CA GLU A 310 -0.29 8.51 -9.75
C GLU A 310 -0.59 7.05 -9.39
N ASP A 311 -1.82 6.73 -8.95
CA ASP A 311 -2.23 5.37 -8.59
C ASP A 311 -2.32 4.44 -9.82
N LEU A 312 -2.44 5.02 -11.01
CA LEU A 312 -2.44 4.27 -12.29
C LEU A 312 -1.03 4.06 -12.85
N CYS A 313 -0.01 4.75 -12.33
CA CYS A 313 1.37 4.56 -12.76
C CYS A 313 1.89 3.19 -12.32
N GLY A 314 2.62 2.52 -13.22
CA GLY A 314 3.25 1.26 -12.91
C GLY A 314 3.72 0.43 -14.10
N THR A 315 4.36 -0.68 -13.77
CA THR A 315 5.00 -1.60 -14.70
C THR A 315 4.04 -2.69 -15.15
N SER A 316 3.81 -2.74 -16.46
CA SER A 316 3.08 -3.82 -17.12
C SER A 316 3.98 -4.58 -18.10
N TYR A 317 3.52 -5.76 -18.49
CA TYR A 317 4.21 -6.59 -19.47
C TYR A 317 3.24 -7.22 -20.46
N GLY A 318 3.76 -7.59 -21.62
CA GLY A 318 3.04 -8.34 -22.65
C GLY A 318 3.84 -8.41 -23.95
N ILE A 319 3.28 -9.06 -24.97
CA ILE A 319 3.86 -8.97 -26.32
C ILE A 319 3.43 -7.64 -26.93
N SER A 320 4.40 -6.79 -27.26
CA SER A 320 4.15 -5.50 -27.88
C SER A 320 5.20 -5.18 -28.95
N TRP A 321 5.08 -4.03 -29.60
CA TRP A 321 6.03 -3.61 -30.62
C TRP A 321 7.31 -3.05 -29.99
N ILE A 322 8.42 -3.18 -30.71
CA ILE A 322 9.75 -2.77 -30.24
C ILE A 322 10.12 -1.36 -30.74
N THR A 323 9.47 -0.85 -31.79
CA THR A 323 9.87 0.39 -32.48
C THR A 323 8.91 1.56 -32.22
N GLN A 324 9.40 2.81 -32.27
CA GLN A 324 8.59 4.04 -32.19
C GLN A 324 7.61 4.27 -33.38
N LYS A 325 7.51 3.33 -34.33
CA LYS A 325 6.53 3.42 -35.43
C LYS A 325 5.24 2.73 -35.00
N ALA A 326 4.10 3.35 -35.32
CA ALA A 326 2.78 2.79 -35.07
C ALA A 326 2.71 1.33 -35.57
N PRO A 327 2.10 0.41 -34.78
CA PRO A 327 2.04 -1.00 -35.14
C PRO A 327 1.44 -1.19 -36.53
N THR A 328 1.92 -2.21 -37.23
CA THR A 328 1.26 -2.71 -38.44
C THR A 328 -0.20 -3.01 -38.09
N ARG A 329 -1.14 -2.51 -38.89
CA ARG A 329 -2.57 -2.51 -38.56
C ARG A 329 -3.09 -3.95 -38.41
N ILE A 330 -3.37 -4.37 -37.18
CA ILE A 330 -4.02 -5.67 -36.89
C ILE A 330 -5.54 -5.47 -37.03
N SER A 331 -6.19 -6.25 -37.90
CA SER A 331 -7.66 -6.23 -38.00
C SER A 331 -8.28 -6.88 -36.75
N LYS A 332 -9.50 -6.46 -36.39
CA LYS A 332 -10.22 -7.03 -35.23
C LYS A 332 -10.39 -8.55 -35.33
N GLU A 333 -10.61 -9.07 -36.54
CA GLU A 333 -10.71 -10.51 -36.81
C GLU A 333 -9.39 -11.25 -36.55
N LYS A 334 -8.26 -10.69 -37.03
CA LYS A 334 -6.92 -11.24 -36.78
C LYS A 334 -6.53 -11.16 -35.29
N LEU A 335 -6.95 -10.10 -34.58
CA LEU A 335 -6.72 -9.99 -33.14
C LEU A 335 -7.51 -11.06 -32.36
N ASN A 336 -8.80 -11.24 -32.71
CA ASN A 336 -9.67 -12.22 -32.07
C ASN A 336 -9.26 -13.68 -32.31
N SER A 337 -8.40 -13.96 -33.30
CA SER A 337 -7.88 -15.30 -33.53
C SER A 337 -6.67 -15.65 -32.68
N LEU A 338 -6.08 -14.66 -31.97
CA LEU A 338 -4.99 -14.90 -31.02
C LEU A 338 -5.54 -15.27 -29.64
N PRO A 339 -4.85 -16.16 -28.90
CA PRO A 339 -5.20 -16.44 -27.51
C PRO A 339 -4.86 -15.24 -26.61
N ASN A 340 -5.68 -15.00 -25.59
CA ASN A 340 -5.30 -14.14 -24.47
C ASN A 340 -4.48 -14.97 -23.47
N VAL A 341 -3.20 -14.65 -23.32
CA VAL A 341 -2.23 -15.49 -22.59
C VAL A 341 -1.89 -14.92 -21.22
N PHE A 342 -1.75 -13.60 -21.11
CA PHE A 342 -1.23 -13.00 -19.88
C PHE A 342 -2.34 -12.69 -18.88
N GLY A 343 -3.35 -11.91 -19.26
CA GLY A 343 -4.36 -11.47 -18.30
C GLY A 343 -5.39 -10.52 -18.90
N ASN A 344 -5.17 -9.21 -18.71
CA ASN A 344 -6.08 -8.16 -19.14
C ASN A 344 -6.35 -8.21 -20.65
N LYS A 345 -7.42 -7.53 -21.06
CA LYS A 345 -8.00 -7.61 -22.39
C LYS A 345 -6.98 -7.32 -23.49
N GLN A 346 -7.00 -8.15 -24.53
CA GLN A 346 -6.25 -7.96 -25.77
C GLN A 346 -6.66 -6.66 -26.47
N ASP A 347 -5.67 -5.97 -27.01
CA ASP A 347 -5.85 -4.87 -27.95
C ASP A 347 -4.72 -4.88 -29.00
N LYS A 348 -4.69 -3.86 -29.85
CA LYS A 348 -3.70 -3.74 -30.93
C LYS A 348 -2.26 -3.51 -30.39
N ASP A 349 -2.14 -3.04 -29.15
CA ASP A 349 -0.87 -2.73 -28.49
C ASP A 349 -0.34 -3.94 -27.71
N PHE A 350 -1.26 -4.77 -27.21
CA PHE A 350 -0.99 -6.03 -26.52
C PHE A 350 -1.86 -7.17 -27.09
N PRO A 351 -1.45 -7.78 -28.23
CA PRO A 351 -2.27 -8.74 -28.95
C PRO A 351 -2.55 -10.06 -28.22
N PHE A 352 -1.77 -10.39 -27.19
CA PHE A 352 -1.96 -11.57 -26.34
C PHE A 352 -2.43 -11.19 -24.92
N GLY A 353 -2.93 -9.97 -24.76
CA GLY A 353 -3.24 -9.37 -23.46
C GLY A 353 -1.98 -8.83 -22.79
N TRP A 354 -2.18 -8.28 -21.60
CA TRP A 354 -1.12 -7.71 -20.78
C TRP A 354 -1.45 -7.89 -19.31
N ASP A 355 -0.46 -7.83 -18.45
CA ASP A 355 -0.72 -7.76 -17.01
C ASP A 355 0.31 -6.87 -16.31
N TYR A 356 -0.02 -6.47 -15.09
CA TYR A 356 0.91 -5.79 -14.21
C TYR A 356 1.86 -6.81 -13.56
N LEU A 357 3.08 -6.37 -13.26
CA LEU A 357 4.03 -7.23 -12.56
C LEU A 357 3.61 -7.38 -11.09
N HIS A 358 3.37 -8.60 -10.64
CA HIS A 358 2.79 -8.88 -9.31
C HIS A 358 3.55 -9.99 -8.59
N SER A 359 3.61 -9.90 -7.26
CA SER A 359 4.07 -11.02 -6.43
C SER A 359 2.93 -12.02 -6.24
N ASP A 360 3.20 -13.31 -6.42
CA ASP A 360 2.22 -14.42 -6.33
C ASP A 360 1.49 -14.51 -4.96
N GLU A 361 1.98 -13.81 -3.93
CA GLU A 361 1.33 -13.73 -2.63
C GLU A 361 0.06 -12.85 -2.72
N TYR A 362 -1.07 -13.51 -3.03
CA TYR A 362 -2.45 -13.03 -2.85
C TYR A 362 -2.66 -11.53 -3.14
N LYS A 363 -2.59 -11.13 -4.41
CA LYS A 363 -3.03 -9.80 -4.89
C LYS A 363 -2.37 -8.61 -4.17
N ASN A 364 -1.25 -8.80 -3.48
CA ASN A 364 -0.42 -7.70 -3.03
C ASN A 364 0.30 -7.17 -4.27
N LYS A 365 -0.30 -6.15 -4.89
CA LYS A 365 0.23 -5.46 -6.06
C LYS A 365 1.51 -4.69 -5.67
N LYS A 366 2.67 -5.34 -5.57
CA LYS A 366 3.90 -4.64 -5.17
C LYS A 366 4.81 -4.36 -6.34
N TRP A 367 5.14 -5.38 -7.14
CA TRP A 367 6.19 -5.27 -8.17
C TRP A 367 5.85 -4.40 -9.39
N TYR A 368 4.60 -3.97 -9.55
CA TYR A 368 4.24 -3.01 -10.59
C TYR A 368 4.69 -1.59 -10.22
N ARG A 369 5.06 -1.34 -8.96
CA ARG A 369 5.64 -0.07 -8.51
C ARG A 369 7.14 -0.20 -8.36
N TRP A 370 7.89 0.23 -9.39
CA TRP A 370 9.36 0.21 -9.40
C TRP A 370 9.99 1.33 -8.56
N ASP A 371 9.16 2.23 -8.03
CA ASP A 371 9.47 3.26 -7.04
C ASP A 371 9.14 2.81 -5.60
N ASN A 372 8.63 1.59 -5.40
CA ASN A 372 8.34 1.05 -4.08
C ASN A 372 9.57 0.38 -3.44
N ILE A 373 9.82 0.69 -2.16
CA ILE A 373 10.97 0.16 -1.38
C ILE A 373 11.01 -1.38 -1.37
N GLU A 374 9.88 -2.06 -1.27
CA GLU A 374 9.83 -3.53 -1.26
C GLU A 374 10.14 -4.12 -2.63
N THR A 375 9.64 -3.50 -3.70
CA THR A 375 10.01 -3.86 -5.07
C THR A 375 11.51 -3.71 -5.31
N LEU A 376 12.11 -2.61 -4.86
CA LEU A 376 13.55 -2.39 -4.97
C LEU A 376 14.35 -3.46 -4.20
N LYS A 377 13.91 -3.86 -3.01
CA LYS A 377 14.52 -4.99 -2.27
C LYS A 377 14.40 -6.29 -3.07
N ASP A 378 13.24 -6.56 -3.65
CA ASP A 378 13.00 -7.79 -4.43
C ASP A 378 13.68 -7.82 -5.81
N MET A 379 14.04 -6.66 -6.36
CA MET A 379 14.96 -6.54 -7.50
C MET A 379 16.38 -7.03 -7.15
N THR A 380 16.81 -6.84 -5.90
CA THR A 380 18.18 -7.22 -5.46
C THR A 380 18.31 -8.67 -5.00
N ASN A 381 17.21 -9.31 -4.60
CA ASN A 381 17.24 -10.68 -4.05
C ASN A 381 16.85 -11.77 -5.06
N GLY A 382 16.58 -11.38 -6.32
CA GLY A 382 16.34 -12.31 -7.42
C GLY A 382 14.91 -12.85 -7.54
N LYS A 383 13.95 -12.39 -6.72
CA LYS A 383 12.56 -12.84 -6.85
C LYS A 383 11.92 -12.39 -8.15
N ILE A 384 12.07 -11.11 -8.50
CA ILE A 384 11.40 -10.53 -9.68
C ILE A 384 11.97 -11.12 -10.98
N ILE A 385 13.30 -11.29 -11.05
CA ILE A 385 13.94 -11.86 -12.24
C ILE A 385 13.49 -13.31 -12.50
N LYS A 386 13.22 -14.09 -11.45
CA LYS A 386 12.66 -15.43 -11.58
C LYS A 386 11.29 -15.40 -12.25
N VAL A 387 10.39 -14.52 -11.82
CA VAL A 387 9.06 -14.38 -12.43
C VAL A 387 9.16 -13.95 -13.90
N ILE A 388 10.05 -13.01 -14.23
CA ILE A 388 10.26 -12.62 -15.63
C ILE A 388 10.83 -13.77 -16.46
N SER A 389 11.73 -14.58 -15.88
CA SER A 389 12.22 -15.81 -16.54
C SER A 389 11.07 -16.77 -16.87
N ASP A 390 10.15 -16.99 -15.92
CA ASP A 390 9.00 -17.87 -16.12
C ASP A 390 8.04 -17.32 -17.21
N LEU A 391 7.86 -16.00 -17.26
CA LEU A 391 7.09 -15.34 -18.33
C LEU A 391 7.74 -15.50 -19.71
N LEU A 392 9.06 -15.37 -19.80
CA LEU A 392 9.79 -15.63 -21.05
C LEU A 392 9.67 -17.10 -21.50
N ASP A 393 9.62 -18.04 -20.56
CA ASP A 393 9.39 -19.46 -20.88
C ASP A 393 8.00 -19.69 -21.48
N ILE A 394 6.97 -18.99 -21.00
CA ILE A 394 5.63 -18.99 -21.63
C ILE A 394 5.71 -18.46 -23.06
N VAL A 395 6.39 -17.32 -23.27
CA VAL A 395 6.54 -16.72 -24.61
C VAL A 395 7.16 -17.70 -25.61
N VAL A 396 8.22 -18.41 -25.20
CA VAL A 396 8.90 -19.41 -26.04
C VAL A 396 8.04 -20.64 -26.26
N LYS A 397 7.48 -21.22 -25.19
CA LYS A 397 6.67 -22.44 -25.24
C LYS A 397 5.45 -22.27 -26.15
N GLU A 398 4.79 -21.12 -26.06
CA GLU A 398 3.59 -20.84 -26.83
C GLU A 398 3.84 -20.21 -28.21
N LYS A 399 5.11 -19.92 -28.54
CA LYS A 399 5.54 -19.34 -29.83
C LYS A 399 4.79 -18.03 -30.14
N LEU A 400 4.69 -17.15 -29.14
CA LEU A 400 3.84 -15.96 -29.24
C LEU A 400 4.35 -14.97 -30.30
N ILE A 401 5.66 -14.76 -30.37
CA ILE A 401 6.29 -13.85 -31.36
C ILE A 401 6.08 -14.37 -32.78
N GLU A 402 6.17 -15.69 -33.00
CA GLU A 402 5.90 -16.33 -34.29
C GLU A 402 4.42 -16.18 -34.70
N LYS A 403 3.50 -16.39 -33.76
CA LYS A 403 2.05 -16.28 -34.00
C LYS A 403 1.67 -14.87 -34.44
N ILE A 404 2.15 -13.83 -33.75
CA ILE A 404 1.83 -12.44 -34.14
C ILE A 404 2.47 -12.07 -35.47
N LYS A 405 3.73 -12.45 -35.70
CA LYS A 405 4.39 -12.16 -36.98
C LYS A 405 3.63 -12.72 -38.18
N LYS A 406 3.08 -13.94 -38.07
CA LYS A 406 2.33 -14.58 -39.16
C LYS A 406 1.11 -13.77 -39.59
N ILE A 407 0.44 -13.10 -38.67
CA ILE A 407 -0.79 -12.35 -38.97
C ILE A 407 -0.52 -10.89 -39.36
N THR A 408 0.66 -10.35 -39.04
CA THR A 408 1.07 -8.98 -39.38
C THR A 408 1.90 -8.86 -40.67
N ASN A 409 2.47 -9.95 -41.19
CA ASN A 409 3.27 -9.96 -42.43
C ASN A 409 2.46 -10.25 -43.72
N ILE A 410 1.17 -9.91 -43.75
CA ILE A 410 0.30 -10.02 -44.93
C ILE A 410 -0.25 -8.66 -45.31
#